data_AF-W2ZYC9-F1
#
_entry.id   AF-W2ZYC9-F1
#
_cell.length_a   1.000
_cell.length_b   1.000
_cell.length_c   1.000
_cell.angle_alpha   90.00
_cell.angle_beta   90.00
_cell.angle_gamma   90.00
#
_symmetry.space_group_name_H-M   'P 1'
#
loop_
_entity.id
_entity.type
_entity.pdbx_description
1 polymer ?
#
loop_
_entity_poly.entity_id
_entity_poly.type
_entity_poly.pdbx_seq_one_letter_code
_entity_poly.pdbx_strand_id
1 'polypeptide(L)'
;MVANKQLSAYFFEHLGQGVFRCKIRNKERKQINSSSSLQAFGFVSEESSHLFQWIQWVVMRNMPVSEVEDDLTRAMSKLRPVTTKAVKKCMKGIAIRVGRKLEKELGTLFGLMLDGRSHAGVHYVGRYAVYEADGEMFKNILDVYNKTEDMVGFMVGDNCSTNQSIATKMGVPLVGCACHRFNLAVGNYLAPHEALLTEVHDLMMELRKENNLAELK
;
A
#
# COMPACT_ATOMS: atom_id res chain seq x y z
N MET A 1 -29.83 6.09 -15.72
CA MET A 1 -28.77 5.07 -15.50
C MET A 1 -28.51 4.37 -16.83
N VAL A 2 -27.26 4.26 -17.27
CA VAL A 2 -26.92 3.45 -18.46
C VAL A 2 -26.85 1.98 -18.06
N ALA A 3 -27.51 1.10 -18.82
CA ALA A 3 -27.49 -0.33 -18.54
C ALA A 3 -26.10 -0.93 -18.81
N ASN A 4 -25.61 -1.77 -17.89
CA ASN A 4 -24.24 -2.32 -17.87
C ASN A 4 -23.78 -2.97 -19.20
N LYS A 5 -24.72 -3.44 -20.03
CA LYS A 5 -24.49 -3.98 -21.37
C LYS A 5 -23.79 -3.01 -22.34
N GLN A 6 -23.97 -1.69 -22.19
CA GLN A 6 -23.32 -0.71 -23.09
C GLN A 6 -21.82 -0.58 -22.82
N LEU A 7 -21.39 -0.61 -21.56
CA LEU A 7 -19.97 -0.58 -21.20
C LEU A 7 -19.23 -1.83 -21.68
N SER A 8 -19.83 -3.02 -21.55
CA SER A 8 -19.20 -4.26 -22.04
C SER A 8 -19.03 -4.26 -23.58
N ALA A 9 -20.01 -3.71 -24.31
CA ALA A 9 -19.96 -3.63 -25.77
C ALA A 9 -18.89 -2.65 -26.30
N TYR A 10 -18.44 -1.69 -25.48
CA TYR A 10 -17.33 -0.80 -25.83
C TYR A 10 -16.00 -1.54 -25.91
N PHE A 11 -15.70 -2.38 -24.91
CA PHE A 11 -14.42 -3.12 -24.80
C PHE A 11 -14.42 -4.47 -25.52
N PHE A 12 -15.58 -5.09 -25.71
CA PHE A 12 -15.71 -6.46 -26.23
C PHE A 12 -16.70 -6.55 -27.39
N GLU A 13 -16.34 -7.34 -28.40
CA GLU A 13 -17.19 -7.81 -29.48
C GLU A 13 -17.70 -9.21 -29.14
N HIS A 14 -18.98 -9.51 -29.37
CA HIS A 14 -19.56 -10.84 -29.11
C HIS A 14 -19.62 -11.66 -30.40
N LEU A 15 -19.01 -12.84 -30.40
CA LEU A 15 -18.85 -13.72 -31.57
C LEU A 15 -19.87 -14.87 -31.61
N GLY A 16 -20.83 -14.92 -30.67
CA GLY A 16 -21.75 -16.03 -30.51
C GLY A 16 -21.26 -17.08 -29.51
N GLN A 17 -22.17 -17.96 -29.07
CA GLN A 17 -21.90 -19.05 -28.11
C GLN A 17 -21.17 -18.62 -26.81
N GLY A 18 -21.37 -17.38 -26.37
CA GLY A 18 -20.68 -16.79 -25.21
C GLY A 18 -19.21 -16.44 -25.46
N VAL A 19 -18.71 -16.45 -26.70
CA VAL A 19 -17.35 -16.03 -27.03
C VAL A 19 -17.31 -14.52 -27.22
N PHE A 20 -16.32 -13.88 -26.60
CA PHE A 20 -16.08 -12.43 -26.68
C PHE A 20 -14.64 -12.13 -27.09
N ARG A 21 -14.47 -11.23 -28.06
CA ARG A 21 -13.17 -10.71 -28.51
C ARG A 21 -12.89 -9.37 -27.85
N CYS A 22 -11.76 -9.23 -27.17
CA CYS A 22 -11.33 -7.93 -26.62
C CYS A 22 -10.85 -7.03 -27.76
N LYS A 23 -11.54 -5.92 -28.03
CA LYS A 23 -11.22 -5.01 -29.14
C LYS A 23 -9.83 -4.36 -29.02
N ILE A 24 -9.33 -4.19 -27.80
CA ILE A 24 -8.01 -3.58 -27.51
C ILE A 24 -6.87 -4.60 -27.68
N ARG A 25 -7.06 -5.84 -27.20
CA ARG A 25 -6.00 -6.86 -27.12
C ARG A 25 -6.09 -7.95 -28.20
N ASN A 26 -7.09 -7.87 -29.07
CA ASN A 26 -7.45 -8.82 -30.12
C ASN A 26 -7.41 -10.31 -29.71
N LYS A 27 -7.74 -10.60 -28.44
CA LYS A 27 -7.79 -11.95 -27.87
C LYS A 27 -9.23 -12.34 -27.55
N GLU A 28 -9.57 -13.57 -27.88
CA GLU A 28 -10.89 -14.16 -27.66
C GLU A 28 -10.95 -14.89 -26.31
N ARG A 29 -12.12 -14.84 -25.67
CA ARG A 29 -12.43 -15.53 -24.41
C ARG A 29 -13.82 -16.10 -24.49
N LYS A 30 -13.97 -17.42 -24.27
CA LYS A 30 -15.28 -18.04 -24.07
C LYS A 30 -15.74 -17.80 -22.65
N GLN A 31 -16.87 -17.12 -22.48
CA GLN A 31 -17.59 -17.07 -21.22
C GLN A 31 -17.96 -18.51 -20.85
N ILE A 32 -17.47 -18.95 -19.69
CA ILE A 32 -17.78 -20.28 -19.17
C ILE A 32 -19.24 -20.25 -18.72
N ASN A 33 -20.10 -21.03 -19.39
CA ASN A 33 -21.45 -21.31 -18.90
C ASN A 33 -21.34 -22.24 -17.69
N SER A 34 -20.98 -21.66 -16.53
CA SER A 34 -20.91 -22.35 -15.26
C SER A 34 -22.33 -22.61 -14.73
N SER A 35 -22.89 -23.76 -15.08
CA SER A 35 -24.16 -24.27 -14.50
C SER A 35 -24.04 -24.65 -13.03
N SER A 36 -22.83 -24.57 -12.45
CA SER A 36 -22.60 -24.59 -11.01
C SER A 36 -23.36 -23.45 -10.32
N SER A 37 -24.20 -23.78 -9.34
CA SER A 37 -24.88 -22.80 -8.50
C SER A 37 -23.89 -21.92 -7.72
N LEU A 38 -24.38 -20.81 -7.16
CA LEU A 38 -23.58 -19.91 -6.30
C LEU A 38 -22.92 -20.62 -5.11
N GLN A 39 -23.39 -21.81 -4.72
CA GLN A 39 -22.77 -22.66 -3.70
C GLN A 39 -21.33 -23.05 -4.07
N ALA A 40 -20.98 -23.12 -5.36
CA ALA A 40 -19.62 -23.44 -5.82
C ALA A 40 -18.58 -22.35 -5.52
N PHE A 41 -19.01 -21.12 -5.19
CA PHE A 41 -18.12 -20.05 -4.72
C PHE A 41 -17.93 -20.07 -3.19
N GLY A 42 -18.63 -20.96 -2.48
CA GLY A 42 -18.61 -21.07 -1.02
C GLY A 42 -19.55 -20.08 -0.33
N PHE A 43 -20.30 -20.56 0.67
CA PHE A 43 -21.11 -19.70 1.52
C PHE A 43 -20.21 -19.04 2.57
N VAL A 44 -20.07 -17.71 2.51
CA VAL A 44 -19.38 -16.93 3.55
C VAL A 44 -20.30 -16.81 4.76
N SER A 45 -19.86 -17.29 5.93
CA SER A 45 -20.68 -17.21 7.14
C SER A 45 -20.92 -15.76 7.58
N GLU A 46 -22.04 -15.50 8.25
CA GLU A 46 -22.40 -14.15 8.70
C GLU A 46 -21.35 -13.59 9.69
N GLU A 47 -20.80 -14.46 10.55
CA GLU A 47 -19.70 -14.13 11.47
C GLU A 47 -18.43 -13.75 10.71
N SER A 48 -18.15 -14.44 9.61
CA SER A 48 -16.99 -14.16 8.74
C SER A 48 -17.16 -12.83 8.00
N SER A 49 -18.38 -12.52 7.55
CA SER A 49 -18.74 -11.24 6.94
C SER A 49 -18.64 -10.07 7.94
N HIS A 50 -19.19 -10.21 9.14
CA HIS A 50 -19.10 -9.18 10.18
C HIS A 50 -17.66 -8.98 10.69
N LEU A 51 -16.87 -10.05 10.83
CA LEU A 51 -15.45 -9.95 11.18
C LEU A 51 -14.63 -9.25 10.08
N PHE A 52 -14.94 -9.48 8.81
CA PHE A 52 -14.34 -8.72 7.69
C PHE A 52 -14.73 -7.24 7.74
N GLN A 53 -16.00 -6.92 7.98
CA GLN A 53 -16.48 -5.53 8.09
C GLN A 53 -15.84 -4.78 9.26
N TRP A 54 -15.61 -5.44 10.41
CA TRP A 54 -14.83 -4.88 11.52
C TRP A 54 -13.37 -4.59 11.14
N ILE A 55 -12.72 -5.49 10.39
CA ILE A 55 -11.34 -5.27 9.89
C ILE A 55 -11.32 -4.12 8.88
N GLN A 56 -12.30 -4.04 7.98
CA GLN A 56 -12.44 -2.96 7.01
C GLN A 56 -12.66 -1.62 7.71
N TRP A 57 -13.46 -1.56 8.78
CA TRP A 57 -13.62 -0.36 9.60
C TRP A 57 -12.27 0.10 10.19
N VAL A 58 -11.60 -0.78 10.93
CA VAL A 58 -10.30 -0.48 11.58
C VAL A 58 -9.27 0.02 10.57
N VAL A 59 -9.10 -0.67 9.43
CA VAL A 59 -8.09 -0.34 8.42
C VAL A 59 -8.46 0.91 7.61
N MET A 60 -9.66 0.97 7.02
CA MET A 60 -10.04 2.04 6.09
C MET A 60 -10.32 3.39 6.78
N ARG A 61 -10.56 3.39 8.10
CA ARG A 61 -10.75 4.60 8.91
C ARG A 61 -9.52 4.93 9.79
N ASN A 62 -8.47 4.12 9.75
CA ASN A 62 -7.28 4.24 10.60
C ASN A 62 -7.61 4.31 12.11
N MET A 63 -8.58 3.51 12.56
CA MET A 63 -9.01 3.45 13.96
C MET A 63 -8.10 2.51 14.78
N PRO A 64 -7.96 2.71 16.10
CA PRO A 64 -7.26 1.75 16.94
C PRO A 64 -7.97 0.39 16.91
N VAL A 65 -7.22 -0.71 17.02
CA VAL A 65 -7.82 -2.07 16.95
C VAL A 65 -8.78 -2.35 18.12
N SER A 66 -8.69 -1.57 19.20
CA SER A 66 -9.62 -1.59 20.35
C SER A 66 -11.02 -1.02 20.02
N GLU A 67 -11.20 -0.30 18.91
CA GLU A 67 -12.50 0.28 18.52
C GLU A 67 -13.60 -0.78 18.34
N VAL A 68 -13.22 -2.02 18.03
CA VAL A 68 -14.15 -3.17 17.91
C VAL A 68 -14.68 -3.66 19.28
N GLU A 69 -14.06 -3.16 20.36
CA GLU A 69 -14.44 -3.42 21.74
C GLU A 69 -15.08 -2.20 22.43
N ASP A 70 -15.11 -1.02 21.80
CA ASP A 70 -15.76 0.19 22.30
C ASP A 70 -17.30 0.05 22.29
N ASP A 71 -17.93 0.48 23.39
CA ASP A 71 -19.36 0.28 23.62
C ASP A 71 -20.24 1.21 22.79
N LEU A 72 -19.80 2.44 22.51
CA LEU A 72 -20.53 3.37 21.62
C LEU A 72 -20.51 2.88 20.17
N THR A 73 -19.34 2.49 19.69
CA THR A 73 -19.14 1.92 18.35
C THR A 73 -19.93 0.62 18.20
N ARG A 74 -19.92 -0.26 19.19
CA ARG A 74 -20.76 -1.47 19.20
C ARG A 74 -22.25 -1.15 19.15
N ALA A 75 -22.73 -0.22 19.98
CA ALA A 75 -24.14 0.17 20.02
C ALA A 75 -24.63 0.83 18.72
N MET A 76 -23.76 1.54 17.99
CA MET A 76 -24.06 2.09 16.67
C MET A 76 -23.89 1.07 15.52
N SER A 77 -23.06 0.04 15.70
CA SER A 77 -22.81 -0.97 14.69
C SER A 77 -23.98 -1.94 14.53
N LYS A 78 -24.26 -2.36 13.28
CA LYS A 78 -25.14 -3.50 12.99
C LYS A 78 -24.38 -4.83 12.96
N LEU A 79 -23.14 -4.84 13.45
CA LEU A 79 -22.24 -5.98 13.36
C LEU A 79 -22.32 -6.80 14.65
N ARG A 80 -22.20 -8.12 14.55
CA ARG A 80 -22.04 -8.96 15.74
C ARG A 80 -20.77 -8.52 16.50
N PRO A 81 -20.81 -8.36 17.84
CA PRO A 81 -19.63 -7.95 18.61
C PRO A 81 -18.46 -8.92 18.43
N VAL A 82 -17.25 -8.37 18.31
CA VAL A 82 -16.00 -9.14 18.23
C VAL A 82 -15.04 -8.68 19.33
N THR A 83 -13.89 -9.36 19.43
CA THR A 83 -12.80 -8.98 20.34
C THR A 83 -11.56 -8.55 19.58
N THR A 84 -10.75 -7.67 20.18
CA THR A 84 -9.42 -7.28 19.70
C THR A 84 -8.55 -8.51 19.43
N LYS A 85 -8.69 -9.55 20.27
CA LYS A 85 -7.98 -10.84 20.12
C LYS A 85 -8.42 -11.60 18.87
N ALA A 86 -9.73 -11.65 18.57
CA ALA A 86 -10.26 -12.28 17.37
C ALA A 86 -9.84 -11.52 16.10
N VAL A 87 -9.96 -10.20 16.09
CA VAL A 87 -9.55 -9.33 14.97
C VAL A 87 -8.05 -9.48 14.70
N LYS A 88 -7.18 -9.35 15.72
CA LYS A 88 -5.73 -9.55 15.57
C LYS A 88 -5.36 -10.96 15.09
N LYS A 89 -6.08 -12.01 15.52
CA LYS A 89 -5.88 -13.38 15.01
C LYS A 89 -6.28 -13.49 13.53
N CYS A 90 -7.39 -12.89 13.13
CA CYS A 90 -7.86 -12.88 11.74
C CYS A 90 -6.90 -12.12 10.83
N MET A 91 -6.49 -10.91 11.20
CA MET A 91 -5.51 -10.10 10.45
C MET A 91 -4.18 -10.84 10.23
N LYS A 92 -3.67 -11.56 11.24
CA LYS A 92 -2.48 -12.44 11.08
C LYS A 92 -2.73 -13.56 10.06
N GLY A 93 -3.91 -14.21 10.09
CA GLY A 93 -4.29 -15.22 9.12
C GLY A 93 -4.42 -14.68 7.69
N ILE A 94 -4.97 -13.47 7.54
CA ILE A 94 -5.05 -12.75 6.26
C ILE A 94 -3.64 -12.46 5.74
N ALA A 95 -2.75 -11.89 6.55
CA ALA A 95 -1.38 -11.59 6.14
C ALA A 95 -0.60 -12.83 5.65
N ILE A 96 -0.76 -13.98 6.31
CA ILE A 96 -0.17 -15.26 5.87
C ILE A 96 -0.79 -15.73 4.54
N ARG A 97 -2.10 -15.59 4.37
CA ARG A 97 -2.83 -16.14 3.20
C ARG A 97 -2.72 -15.27 1.94
N VAL A 98 -2.72 -13.95 2.12
CA VAL A 98 -2.30 -12.99 1.08
C VAL A 98 -0.83 -13.23 0.74
N GLY A 99 0.00 -13.49 1.75
CA GLY A 99 1.42 -13.74 1.56
C GLY A 99 1.77 -14.91 0.65
N ARG A 100 1.15 -16.08 0.87
CA ARG A 100 1.29 -17.25 -0.03
C ARG A 100 0.74 -17.05 -1.45
N LYS A 101 0.04 -15.94 -1.70
CA LYS A 101 -0.39 -15.50 -3.03
C LYS A 101 0.68 -14.58 -3.63
N LEU A 102 1.12 -13.57 -2.88
CA LEU A 102 2.24 -12.68 -3.24
C LEU A 102 3.53 -13.46 -3.54
N GLU A 103 3.86 -14.50 -2.78
CA GLU A 103 4.95 -15.46 -3.03
C GLU A 103 5.00 -15.95 -4.49
N LYS A 104 3.84 -16.23 -5.09
CA LYS A 104 3.71 -16.73 -6.46
C LYS A 104 3.67 -15.62 -7.50
N GLU A 105 3.20 -14.43 -7.11
CA GLU A 105 3.04 -13.27 -7.99
C GLU A 105 4.34 -12.45 -8.08
N LEU A 106 5.20 -12.49 -7.07
CA LEU A 106 6.54 -11.87 -7.01
C LEU A 106 7.57 -12.48 -7.99
N GLY A 107 7.28 -13.62 -8.61
CA GLY A 107 8.20 -14.26 -9.57
C GLY A 107 9.58 -14.59 -8.98
N THR A 108 10.63 -14.36 -9.78
CA THR A 108 12.05 -14.63 -9.46
C THR A 108 12.94 -13.38 -9.43
N LEU A 109 12.41 -12.20 -9.77
CA LEU A 109 13.19 -10.95 -9.78
C LEU A 109 12.29 -9.74 -9.46
N PHE A 110 12.71 -8.88 -8.53
CA PHE A 110 11.99 -7.66 -8.14
C PHE A 110 12.94 -6.52 -7.71
N GLY A 111 12.47 -5.28 -7.72
CA GLY A 111 13.18 -4.12 -7.15
C GLY A 111 12.77 -3.85 -5.70
N LEU A 112 13.69 -3.40 -4.83
CA LEU A 112 13.43 -3.10 -3.42
C LEU A 112 13.41 -1.58 -3.19
N MET A 113 12.29 -0.98 -2.77
CA MET A 113 12.26 0.42 -2.35
C MET A 113 12.43 0.56 -0.83
N LEU A 114 13.36 1.41 -0.41
CA LEU A 114 13.52 1.83 0.98
C LEU A 114 13.19 3.33 1.13
N ASP A 115 12.39 3.67 2.13
CA ASP A 115 12.14 5.05 2.57
C ASP A 115 12.65 5.23 4.01
N GLY A 116 13.25 6.37 4.34
CA GLY A 116 14.00 6.58 5.56
C GLY A 116 13.60 7.84 6.31
N ARG A 117 13.08 7.70 7.54
CA ARG A 117 12.71 8.82 8.41
C ARG A 117 13.33 8.69 9.79
N SER A 118 14.10 9.69 10.20
CA SER A 118 14.56 9.82 11.59
C SER A 118 13.54 10.56 12.45
N HIS A 119 13.27 10.07 13.67
CA HIS A 119 12.48 10.76 14.68
C HIS A 119 12.93 10.35 16.09
N ALA A 120 13.08 11.31 17.01
CA ALA A 120 13.47 11.08 18.41
C ALA A 120 14.73 10.18 18.59
N GLY A 121 15.74 10.35 17.73
CA GLY A 121 16.98 9.54 17.75
C GLY A 121 16.86 8.14 17.12
N VAL A 122 15.66 7.70 16.75
CA VAL A 122 15.41 6.42 16.06
C VAL A 122 15.31 6.66 14.56
N HIS A 123 16.00 5.84 13.76
CA HIS A 123 15.86 5.84 12.30
C HIS A 123 14.90 4.73 11.87
N TYR A 124 13.75 5.12 11.33
CA TYR A 124 12.72 4.23 10.81
C TYR A 124 12.95 4.04 9.31
N VAL A 125 12.91 2.79 8.85
CA VAL A 125 13.07 2.45 7.43
C VAL A 125 11.83 1.70 6.93
N GLY A 126 11.01 2.37 6.12
CA GLY A 126 9.93 1.75 5.33
C GLY A 126 10.53 0.87 4.23
N ARG A 127 9.86 -0.24 3.90
CA ARG A 127 10.38 -1.26 2.96
C ARG A 127 9.26 -1.80 2.08
N TYR A 128 9.40 -1.61 0.78
CA TYR A 128 8.43 -1.95 -0.27
C TYR A 128 9.16 -2.68 -1.42
N ALA A 129 8.45 -3.27 -2.39
CA ALA A 129 9.07 -3.64 -3.66
C ALA A 129 8.34 -3.02 -4.82
N VAL A 130 9.16 -2.57 -5.76
CA VAL A 130 8.76 -2.24 -7.11
C VAL A 130 8.96 -3.52 -7.93
N TYR A 131 7.92 -4.36 -8.04
CA TYR A 131 7.88 -5.46 -8.99
C TYR A 131 6.80 -5.20 -10.05
N GLU A 132 7.12 -5.44 -11.33
CA GLU A 132 6.19 -5.23 -12.42
C GLU A 132 5.26 -6.44 -12.60
N ALA A 133 4.24 -6.55 -11.74
CA ALA A 133 3.07 -7.39 -11.91
C ALA A 133 1.92 -6.88 -11.00
N ASP A 134 1.45 -5.66 -11.25
CA ASP A 134 0.42 -4.92 -10.50
C ASP A 134 0.72 -4.62 -8.98
N GLY A 135 1.91 -4.97 -8.44
CA GLY A 135 2.53 -4.44 -7.19
C GLY A 135 1.91 -4.87 -5.83
N GLU A 136 2.55 -4.82 -4.64
CA GLU A 136 3.93 -4.49 -4.17
C GLU A 136 4.30 -5.35 -2.90
N MET A 137 5.43 -5.09 -2.20
CA MET A 137 6.06 -5.96 -1.16
C MET A 137 6.37 -5.33 0.23
N PHE A 138 7.62 -5.40 0.74
CA PHE A 138 7.93 -5.70 2.17
C PHE A 138 9.48 -5.71 2.49
N LYS A 139 9.96 -6.38 3.57
CA LYS A 139 11.27 -7.11 3.64
C LYS A 139 11.36 -8.30 4.65
N ASN A 140 10.91 -8.18 5.92
CA ASN A 140 10.85 -9.34 6.88
C ASN A 140 9.94 -10.50 6.42
N ILE A 141 9.15 -10.20 5.40
CA ILE A 141 8.26 -11.05 4.65
C ILE A 141 9.01 -11.97 3.68
N LEU A 142 10.23 -11.63 3.23
CA LEU A 142 10.97 -12.42 2.23
C LEU A 142 11.15 -13.86 2.68
N ASP A 143 11.62 -14.08 3.92
CA ASP A 143 11.70 -15.41 4.54
C ASP A 143 10.32 -16.09 4.65
N VAL A 144 9.28 -15.31 4.97
CA VAL A 144 7.90 -15.81 5.11
C VAL A 144 7.32 -16.27 3.77
N TYR A 145 7.78 -15.69 2.66
CA TYR A 145 7.35 -15.97 1.27
C TYR A 145 8.44 -16.71 0.48
N ASN A 146 9.42 -17.32 1.16
CA ASN A 146 10.48 -18.13 0.56
C ASN A 146 11.25 -17.43 -0.59
N LYS A 147 11.64 -16.17 -0.36
CA LYS A 147 12.43 -15.32 -1.28
C LYS A 147 13.79 -14.99 -0.68
N THR A 148 14.82 -14.95 -1.52
CA THR A 148 16.23 -14.76 -1.14
C THR A 148 16.81 -13.48 -1.75
N GLU A 149 17.96 -13.00 -1.26
CA GLU A 149 18.49 -11.68 -1.65
C GLU A 149 18.99 -11.61 -3.11
N ASP A 150 19.33 -12.74 -3.72
CA ASP A 150 19.66 -12.88 -5.15
C ASP A 150 18.48 -12.59 -6.10
N MET A 151 17.24 -12.59 -5.58
CA MET A 151 16.05 -12.20 -6.34
C MET A 151 15.84 -10.67 -6.42
N VAL A 152 16.71 -9.87 -5.79
CA VAL A 152 16.64 -8.40 -5.83
C VAL A 152 17.45 -7.89 -7.04
N GLY A 153 16.77 -7.40 -8.07
CA GLY A 153 17.41 -6.89 -9.29
C GLY A 153 17.94 -5.45 -9.18
N PHE A 154 17.34 -4.63 -8.33
CA PHE A 154 17.74 -3.24 -8.06
C PHE A 154 17.16 -2.74 -6.74
N MET A 155 17.70 -1.65 -6.22
CA MET A 155 17.17 -0.92 -5.07
C MET A 155 16.71 0.48 -5.49
N VAL A 156 15.68 1.02 -4.84
CA VAL A 156 15.18 2.39 -5.00
C VAL A 156 15.23 3.06 -3.63
N GLY A 157 15.63 4.32 -3.56
CA GLY A 157 15.68 5.08 -2.30
C GLY A 157 16.23 6.47 -2.53
N ASP A 158 16.33 7.28 -1.48
CA ASP A 158 17.16 8.48 -1.54
C ASP A 158 18.66 8.10 -1.60
N ASN A 159 19.50 9.07 -1.97
CA ASN A 159 20.95 8.83 -2.05
C ASN A 159 21.64 8.94 -0.68
N CYS A 160 20.97 8.67 0.44
CA CYS A 160 21.63 8.71 1.76
C CYS A 160 22.69 7.61 1.88
N SER A 161 23.70 7.84 2.72
CA SER A 161 24.82 6.89 2.92
C SER A 161 24.36 5.52 3.40
N THR A 162 23.26 5.44 4.18
CA THR A 162 22.62 4.19 4.58
C THR A 162 22.11 3.41 3.37
N ASN A 163 21.35 4.05 2.48
CA ASN A 163 20.78 3.40 1.30
C ASN A 163 21.86 3.01 0.28
N GLN A 164 22.88 3.85 0.08
CA GLN A 164 24.06 3.49 -0.69
C GLN A 164 24.77 2.26 -0.09
N SER A 165 25.03 2.24 1.23
CA SER A 165 25.70 1.12 1.90
C SER A 165 24.93 -0.20 1.81
N ILE A 166 23.59 -0.15 1.87
CA ILE A 166 22.74 -1.33 1.71
C ILE A 166 22.81 -1.86 0.27
N ALA A 167 22.63 -0.99 -0.73
CA ALA A 167 22.70 -1.38 -2.15
C ALA A 167 24.07 -1.99 -2.51
N THR A 168 25.17 -1.35 -2.07
CA THR A 168 26.54 -1.86 -2.26
C THR A 168 26.76 -3.21 -1.58
N LYS A 169 26.26 -3.43 -0.35
CA LYS A 169 26.38 -4.71 0.37
C LYS A 169 25.55 -5.83 -0.27
N MET A 170 24.41 -5.50 -0.87
CA MET A 170 23.57 -6.44 -1.62
C MET A 170 24.08 -6.68 -3.06
N GLY A 171 25.03 -5.88 -3.55
CA GLY A 171 25.56 -5.99 -4.92
C GLY A 171 24.61 -5.46 -6.01
N VAL A 172 23.58 -4.70 -5.65
CA VAL A 172 22.50 -4.26 -6.55
C VAL A 172 22.59 -2.76 -6.89
N PRO A 173 22.19 -2.32 -8.09
CA PRO A 173 22.19 -0.91 -8.45
C PRO A 173 21.15 -0.11 -7.66
N LEU A 174 21.50 1.12 -7.26
CA LEU A 174 20.60 2.06 -6.56
C LEU A 174 20.01 3.10 -7.52
N VAL A 175 18.69 3.19 -7.55
CA VAL A 175 17.91 4.18 -8.31
C VAL A 175 17.47 5.32 -7.37
N GLY A 176 18.06 6.50 -7.54
CA GLY A 176 17.81 7.67 -6.68
C GLY A 176 16.40 8.26 -6.82
N CYS A 177 15.72 8.49 -5.70
CA CYS A 177 14.34 8.95 -5.64
C CYS A 177 14.11 10.23 -6.45
N ALA A 178 13.05 10.24 -7.25
CA ALA A 178 12.59 11.45 -7.94
C ALA A 178 12.24 12.57 -6.93
N CYS A 179 11.66 12.19 -5.78
CA CYS A 179 11.37 13.09 -4.66
C CYS A 179 12.61 13.87 -4.17
N HIS A 180 13.70 13.15 -3.89
CA HIS A 180 14.94 13.72 -3.38
C HIS A 180 15.64 14.58 -4.45
N ARG A 181 15.66 14.12 -5.71
CA ARG A 181 16.19 14.89 -6.84
C ARG A 181 15.42 16.19 -7.08
N PHE A 182 14.09 16.18 -6.95
CA PHE A 182 13.27 17.39 -7.02
C PHE A 182 13.57 18.33 -5.84
N ASN A 183 13.68 17.82 -4.61
CA ASN A 183 14.00 18.63 -3.44
C ASN A 183 15.39 19.30 -3.55
N LEU A 184 16.39 18.61 -4.11
CA LEU A 184 17.69 19.20 -4.42
C LEU A 184 17.61 20.30 -5.50
N ALA A 185 16.79 20.10 -6.55
CA ALA A 185 16.57 21.12 -7.58
C ALA A 185 15.85 22.36 -7.01
N VAL A 186 14.88 22.18 -6.11
CA VAL A 186 14.22 23.27 -5.37
C VAL A 186 15.22 23.98 -4.46
N GLY A 187 16.07 23.26 -3.73
CA GLY A 187 17.14 23.85 -2.91
C GLY A 187 18.09 24.74 -3.74
N ASN A 188 18.56 24.24 -4.89
CA ASN A 188 19.41 25.01 -5.80
C ASN A 188 18.70 26.25 -6.38
N TYR A 189 17.40 26.15 -6.69
CA TYR A 189 16.58 27.28 -7.15
C TYR A 189 16.37 28.34 -6.05
N LEU A 190 16.28 27.91 -4.79
CA LEU A 190 16.06 28.76 -3.63
C LEU A 190 17.34 29.35 -3.01
N ALA A 191 18.52 28.84 -3.36
CA ALA A 191 19.80 29.34 -2.84
C ALA A 191 20.02 30.87 -2.97
N PRO A 192 19.62 31.56 -4.08
CA PRO A 192 19.69 33.03 -4.17
C PRO A 192 18.79 33.78 -3.18
N HIS A 193 17.88 33.07 -2.51
CA HIS A 193 16.91 33.60 -1.55
C HIS A 193 17.19 33.11 -0.11
N GLU A 194 18.36 32.49 0.15
CA GLU A 194 18.70 31.88 1.44
C GLU A 194 18.49 32.84 2.62
N ALA A 195 18.94 34.10 2.53
CA ALA A 195 18.75 35.09 3.58
C ALA A 195 17.27 35.35 3.93
N LEU A 196 16.40 35.50 2.93
CA LEU A 196 14.95 35.66 3.13
C LEU A 196 14.32 34.38 3.73
N LEU A 197 14.85 33.21 3.37
CA LEU A 197 14.42 31.94 3.96
C LEU A 197 14.91 31.78 5.41
N THR A 198 16.05 32.35 5.78
CA THR A 198 16.49 32.47 7.18
C THR A 198 15.55 33.38 7.97
N GLU A 199 15.25 34.58 7.48
CA GLU A 199 14.30 35.50 8.14
C GLU A 199 12.92 34.86 8.36
N VAL A 200 12.40 34.14 7.35
CA VAL A 200 11.15 33.36 7.46
C VAL A 200 11.30 32.18 8.43
N HIS A 201 12.43 31.48 8.44
CA HIS A 201 12.67 30.36 9.37
C HIS A 201 12.69 30.83 10.82
N ASP A 202 13.41 31.92 11.11
CA ASP A 202 13.54 32.48 12.45
C ASP A 202 12.17 32.96 12.95
N LEU A 203 11.39 33.63 12.09
CA LEU A 203 9.99 33.98 12.39
C LEU A 203 9.14 32.73 12.67
N MET A 204 9.24 31.67 11.86
CA MET A 204 8.51 30.41 12.10
C MET A 204 8.93 29.70 13.40
N MET A 205 10.19 29.87 13.84
CA MET A 205 10.70 29.33 15.10
C MET A 205 10.22 30.14 16.30
N GLU A 206 10.13 31.47 16.19
CA GLU A 206 9.50 32.32 17.21
C GLU A 206 7.99 32.04 17.32
N LEU A 207 7.27 31.95 16.21
CA LEU A 207 5.82 31.65 16.21
C LEU A 207 5.46 30.24 16.68
N ARG A 208 6.44 29.33 16.79
CA ARG A 208 6.26 27.99 17.38
C ARG A 208 6.27 28.01 18.91
N LYS A 209 6.69 29.10 19.55
CA LYS A 209 6.66 29.24 21.02
C LYS A 209 5.22 29.50 21.49
N GLU A 210 4.79 28.79 22.54
CA GLU A 210 3.36 28.63 22.89
C GLU A 210 2.60 29.92 23.25
N ASN A 211 3.30 31.05 23.48
CA ASN A 211 2.68 32.36 23.72
C ASN A 211 2.65 33.27 22.48
N ASN A 212 3.65 33.20 21.59
CA ASN A 212 3.85 34.19 20.51
C ASN A 212 2.74 34.12 19.45
N LEU A 213 2.11 32.95 19.28
CA LEU A 213 0.95 32.78 18.38
C LEU A 213 -0.28 33.60 18.83
N ALA A 214 -0.36 33.98 20.11
CA ALA A 214 -1.46 34.79 20.64
C ALA A 214 -1.35 36.29 20.31
N GLU A 215 -0.15 36.76 19.93
CA GLU A 215 0.15 38.16 19.61
C GLU A 215 -0.16 38.52 18.14
N LEU A 216 -0.41 37.53 17.28
CA LEU A 216 -0.84 37.70 15.88
C LEU A 216 -2.36 37.95 15.75
N LYS A 217 -2.94 38.87 16.53
CA LYS A 217 -4.38 39.19 16.54
C LYS A 217 -4.68 40.65 16.24
#